data_AF-A0A966US60-F1
#
_entry.id   AF-A0A966US60-F1
#
_cell.length_a   1.000
_cell.length_b   1.000
_cell.length_c   1.000
_cell.angle_alpha   90.00
_cell.angle_beta   90.00
_cell.angle_gamma   90.00
#
_symmetry.space_group_name_H-M   'P 1'
#
loop_
_entity.id
_entity.type
_entity.pdbx_description
1 polymer ?
#
loop_
_entity_poly.entity_id
_entity_poly.type
_entity_poly.pdbx_seq_one_letter_code
_entity_poly.pdbx_strand_id
1 'polypeptide(L)'
;MLSTATALIQATEESIFDEEVMGFAQAFCHHAKELDTEQFAKSIYTYSCMLASLAVDKAMKVLLNEEQIVELMNAIDEMEKMRDEVMKDGK
;
A
#
# COMPACT_ATOMS: atom_id res chain seq x y z
N MET A 1 -2.52 -20.84 12.49
CA MET A 1 -2.62 -20.72 11.02
C MET A 1 -4.03 -20.40 10.55
N LEU A 2 -5.08 -21.16 10.94
CA LEU A 2 -6.46 -20.78 10.59
C LEU A 2 -6.83 -19.39 11.15
N SER A 3 -6.43 -19.09 12.40
CA SER A 3 -6.58 -17.78 13.02
C SER A 3 -5.88 -16.66 12.24
N THR A 4 -4.65 -16.90 11.76
CA THR A 4 -3.88 -15.97 10.94
C THR A 4 -4.54 -15.71 9.59
N ALA A 5 -5.08 -16.75 8.95
CA ALA A 5 -5.79 -16.62 7.68
C ALA A 5 -7.08 -15.80 7.84
N THR A 6 -7.86 -16.04 8.90
CA THR A 6 -9.04 -15.24 9.21
C THR A 6 -8.68 -13.80 9.52
N ALA A 7 -7.63 -13.57 10.32
CA ALA A 7 -7.14 -12.23 10.62
C ALA A 7 -6.67 -11.48 9.37
N LEU A 8 -6.04 -12.16 8.41
CA LEU A 8 -5.60 -11.55 7.16
C LEU A 8 -6.78 -11.12 6.27
N ILE A 9 -7.79 -11.98 6.16
CA ILE A 9 -9.02 -11.64 5.43
C ILE A 9 -9.69 -10.42 6.06
N GLN A 10 -9.82 -10.43 7.38
CA GLN A 10 -10.46 -9.35 8.12
C GLN A 10 -9.67 -8.04 8.03
N ALA A 11 -8.35 -8.08 8.17
CA ALA A 11 -7.47 -6.92 7.97
C ALA A 11 -7.60 -6.33 6.56
N THR A 12 -7.80 -7.18 5.54
CA THR A 12 -8.02 -6.73 4.16
C THR A 12 -9.37 -6.04 4.01
N GLU A 13 -10.45 -6.61 4.57
CA GLU A 13 -11.78 -6.00 4.57
C GLU A 13 -11.78 -4.66 5.31
N GLU A 14 -11.16 -4.60 6.49
CA GLU A 14 -10.99 -3.38 7.29
C GLU A 14 -10.12 -2.32 6.61
N SER A 15 -9.30 -2.69 5.62
CA SER A 15 -8.53 -1.71 4.83
C SER A 15 -9.39 -1.02 3.79
N ILE A 16 -10.43 -1.70 3.28
CA ILE A 16 -11.35 -1.14 2.27
C ILE A 16 -12.33 -0.15 2.92
N PHE A 17 -12.78 -0.46 4.14
CA PHE A 17 -13.74 0.36 4.90
C PHE A 17 -13.08 1.31 5.89
N ASP A 18 -11.78 1.56 5.74
CA ASP A 18 -11.04 2.46 6.61
C ASP A 18 -11.56 3.90 6.48
N GLU A 19 -11.73 4.60 7.61
CA GLU A 19 -12.35 5.93 7.65
C GLU A 19 -11.57 6.96 6.83
N GLU A 20 -10.25 6.88 6.80
CA GLU A 20 -9.42 7.84 6.06
C GLU A 20 -9.54 7.62 4.54
N VAL A 21 -9.49 6.35 4.12
CA VAL A 21 -9.62 5.96 2.71
C VAL A 21 -11.03 6.27 2.19
N MET A 22 -12.06 5.94 2.98
CA MET A 22 -13.45 6.26 2.68
C MET A 22 -13.71 7.77 2.68
N GLY A 23 -13.09 8.52 3.59
CA GLY A 23 -13.16 9.98 3.64
C GLY A 23 -12.59 10.61 2.36
N PHE A 24 -11.46 10.10 1.87
CA PHE A 24 -10.91 10.53 0.58
C PHE A 24 -11.85 10.19 -0.57
N ALA A 25 -12.41 8.97 -0.61
CA ALA A 25 -13.36 8.57 -1.65
C ALA A 25 -14.61 9.47 -1.67
N GLN A 26 -15.13 9.82 -0.49
CA GLN A 26 -16.26 10.73 -0.35
C GLN A 26 -15.95 12.14 -0.87
N ALA A 27 -14.81 12.71 -0.46
CA ALA A 27 -14.36 14.02 -0.93
C ALA A 27 -14.14 14.02 -2.44
N PHE A 28 -13.49 12.98 -2.97
CA PHE A 28 -13.29 12.80 -4.40
C PHE A 28 -14.62 12.75 -5.16
N CYS A 29 -15.61 11.99 -4.69
CA CYS A 29 -16.93 11.94 -5.31
C CYS A 29 -17.66 13.29 -5.29
N HIS A 30 -17.49 14.07 -4.23
CA HIS A 30 -18.10 15.39 -4.12
C HIS A 30 -17.52 16.38 -5.13
N HIS A 31 -16.20 16.39 -5.28
CA HIS A 31 -15.48 17.32 -6.16
C HIS A 31 -15.27 16.79 -7.58
N ALA A 32 -15.63 15.53 -7.87
CA ALA A 32 -15.37 14.87 -9.16
C ALA A 32 -15.81 15.67 -10.39
N LYS A 33 -16.92 16.42 -10.29
CA LYS A 33 -17.46 17.25 -11.38
C LYS A 33 -16.71 18.57 -11.58
N GLU A 34 -15.91 18.98 -10.60
CA GLU A 34 -15.15 20.23 -10.57
C GLU A 34 -13.70 20.01 -11.03
N LEU A 35 -13.25 18.75 -11.10
CA LEU A 35 -11.91 18.38 -11.52
C LEU A 35 -11.80 18.30 -13.05
N ASP A 36 -10.67 18.79 -13.58
CA ASP A 36 -10.29 18.48 -14.95
C ASP A 36 -9.83 17.01 -15.09
N THR A 37 -9.64 16.55 -16.33
CA THR A 37 -9.27 15.15 -16.61
C THR A 37 -7.95 14.73 -15.96
N GLU A 38 -6.97 15.64 -15.87
CA GLU A 38 -5.66 15.33 -15.27
C GLU A 38 -5.77 15.21 -13.75
N GLN A 39 -6.49 16.14 -13.12
CA GLN A 39 -6.76 16.15 -11.68
C GLN A 39 -7.60 14.95 -11.26
N PHE A 40 -8.59 14.57 -12.08
CA PHE A 40 -9.40 13.39 -11.87
C PHE A 40 -8.55 12.11 -11.93
N ALA A 41 -7.70 11.98 -12.95
CA ALA A 41 -6.79 10.85 -13.08
C ALA A 41 -5.80 10.75 -11.90
N LYS A 42 -5.22 11.88 -11.47
CA LYS A 42 -4.34 11.96 -10.30
C LYS A 42 -5.05 11.57 -9.01
N SER A 43 -6.31 11.97 -8.84
CA SER A 43 -7.12 11.62 -7.68
C SER A 43 -7.39 10.11 -7.61
N ILE A 44 -7.71 9.47 -8.74
CA ILE A 44 -7.86 8.00 -8.82
C ILE A 44 -6.56 7.29 -8.49
N TYR A 45 -5.45 7.75 -9.08
CA TYR A 45 -4.14 7.16 -8.82
C TYR A 45 -3.79 7.25 -7.33
N THR A 46 -3.98 8.43 -6.73
CA THR A 46 -3.72 8.67 -5.30
C THR A 46 -4.59 7.77 -4.42
N TYR A 47 -5.89 7.69 -4.69
CA TYR A 47 -6.80 6.80 -3.97
C TYR A 47 -6.35 5.33 -4.05
N SER A 48 -5.94 4.89 -5.24
CA SER A 48 -5.45 3.53 -5.47
C SER A 48 -4.18 3.25 -4.66
N CYS A 49 -3.25 4.21 -4.62
CA CYS A 49 -2.04 4.12 -3.80
C CYS A 49 -2.36 4.07 -2.31
N MET A 50 -3.31 4.89 -1.82
CA MET A 50 -3.73 4.88 -0.41
C MET A 50 -4.30 3.52 -0.02
N LEU A 51 -5.26 3.01 -0.80
CA LEU A 51 -5.90 1.72 -0.53
C LEU A 51 -4.88 0.56 -0.56
N ALA A 52 -4.02 0.51 -1.58
CA ALA A 52 -3.01 -0.52 -1.70
C ALA A 52 -1.99 -0.48 -0.55
N SER A 53 -1.54 0.72 -0.17
CA SER A 53 -0.58 0.89 0.93
C SER A 53 -1.17 0.43 2.25
N LEU A 54 -2.42 0.82 2.54
CA LEU A 54 -3.10 0.42 3.77
C LEU A 54 -3.35 -1.08 3.83
N ALA A 55 -3.81 -1.68 2.73
CA ALA A 55 -4.02 -3.13 2.66
C ALA A 55 -2.74 -3.92 2.91
N VAL A 56 -1.62 -3.49 2.30
CA VAL A 56 -0.31 -4.11 2.51
C VAL A 56 0.17 -3.92 3.95
N ASP A 57 0.02 -2.73 4.53
CA ASP A 57 0.40 -2.46 5.93
C ASP A 57 -0.37 -3.33 6.92
N LYS A 58 -1.71 -3.37 6.82
CA LYS A 58 -2.54 -4.21 7.71
C LYS A 58 -2.23 -5.69 7.51
N ALA A 59 -2.04 -6.15 6.27
CA ALA A 59 -1.64 -7.53 5.98
C ALA A 59 -0.27 -7.88 6.57
N MET A 60 0.70 -6.97 6.44
CA MET A 60 2.06 -7.18 6.96
C MET A 60 2.06 -7.32 8.48
N LYS A 61 1.30 -6.50 9.19
CA LYS A 61 1.14 -6.57 10.66
C LYS A 61 0.47 -7.87 11.16
N VAL A 62 -0.34 -8.52 10.32
CA VAL A 62 -0.93 -9.82 10.65
C VAL A 62 0.07 -10.96 10.42
N LEU A 63 0.90 -10.84 9.37
CA LEU A 63 1.77 -11.91 8.91
C LEU A 63 3.13 -11.93 9.58
N LEU A 64 3.64 -10.75 9.96
CA LEU A 64 4.99 -10.55 10.45
C LEU A 64 4.98 -9.87 11.83
N ASN A 65 5.94 -10.25 12.67
CA ASN A 65 6.26 -9.49 13.87
C ASN A 65 7.26 -8.36 13.56
N GLU A 66 7.54 -7.50 14.54
CA GLU A 66 8.42 -6.33 14.37
C GLU A 66 9.82 -6.69 13.87
N GLU A 67 10.43 -7.75 14.40
CA GLU A 67 11.76 -8.21 13.98
C GLU A 67 11.74 -8.66 12.51
N GLN A 68 10.72 -9.42 12.11
CA GLN A 68 10.54 -9.91 10.75
C GLN A 68 10.28 -8.78 9.74
N ILE A 69 9.63 -7.69 10.16
CA ILE A 69 9.44 -6.49 9.33
C ILE A 69 10.79 -5.81 9.07
N VAL A 70 11.61 -5.64 10.12
CA VAL A 70 12.94 -5.04 10.00
C VAL A 70 13.85 -5.89 9.11
N GLU A 71 13.83 -7.21 9.28
CA GLU A 71 14.55 -8.15 8.41
C GLU A 71 14.12 -8.04 6.95
N LEU A 72 12.81 -7.98 6.70
CA LEU A 72 12.27 -7.81 5.35
C LEU A 72 12.74 -6.49 4.71
N MET A 73 12.72 -5.38 5.45
CA MET A 73 13.20 -4.09 4.97
C MET A 73 14.68 -4.12 4.61
N ASN A 74 15.52 -4.71 5.48
CA ASN A 74 16.94 -4.85 5.20
C ASN A 74 17.19 -5.70 3.95
N ALA A 75 16.45 -6.79 3.77
CA ALA A 75 16.55 -7.63 2.57
C ALA A 75 16.14 -6.87 1.29
N ILE A 76 15.13 -6.01 1.36
CA ILE A 76 14.73 -5.14 0.24
C ILE A 76 15.87 -4.18 -0.11
N ASP A 77 16.43 -3.47 0.88
CA ASP A 77 17.53 -2.51 0.68
C ASP A 77 18.78 -3.17 0.08
N GLU A 78 19.10 -4.39 0.52
CA GLU A 78 20.20 -5.18 -0.05
C GLU A 78 19.93 -5.54 -1.52
N MET A 79 18.72 -5.98 -1.85
CA MET A 79 18.36 -6.28 -3.24
C MET A 79 18.39 -5.03 -4.13
N GLU A 80 17.99 -3.87 -3.63
CA GLU A 80 18.08 -2.61 -4.39
C GLU A 80 19.52 -2.20 -4.63
N LYS A 81 20.41 -2.33 -3.63
CA LYS A 81 21.84 -2.09 -3.81
C LYS A 81 22.45 -3.02 -4.86
N MET A 82 22.13 -4.30 -4.81
CA MET A 82 22.59 -5.28 -5.80
C MET A 82 22.09 -4.94 -7.21
N ARG A 83 20.81 -4.55 -7.35
CA ARG A 83 20.25 -4.09 -8.64
C ARG A 83 21.03 -2.90 -9.18
N ASP A 84 21.29 -1.91 -8.33
CA ASP A 84 21.98 -0.68 -8.72
C ASP A 84 23.44 -0.92 -9.07
N GLU A 85 24.13 -1.83 -8.37
CA GLU A 85 25.50 -2.27 -8.69
C GLU A 85 25.55 -2.95 -10.07
N VAL A 86 24.66 -3.90 -10.34
CA VAL A 86 24.56 -4.56 -11.65
C VAL A 86 24.25 -3.57 -12.77
N MET A 87 23.37 -2.59 -12.53
CA MET A 87 23.04 -1.56 -13.52
C MET A 87 24.16 -0.53 -13.72
N LYS A 88 25.01 -0.30 -12.72
CA LYS A 88 26.18 0.60 -12.81
C LYS A 88 27.37 -0.08 -13.47
N ASP A 89 27.59 -1.37 -13.21
CA ASP A 89 28.68 -2.16 -13.80
C ASP A 89 28.37 -2.64 -15.23
N GLY A 90 27.11 -2.55 -15.66
CA GLY A 90 26.67 -2.82 -17.03
C GLY A 90 26.88 -1.66 -18.04
N LYS A 91 27.65 -0.63 -17.68
CA LYS A 91 28.04 0.49 -18.56
C LYS A 91 29.53 0.50 -18.86
#